data_AF-A0A9P8CUY9-F1
#
_entry.id   AF-A0A9P8CUY9-F1
#
_cell.length_a   1.000
_cell.length_b   1.000
_cell.length_c   1.000
_cell.angle_alpha   90.00
_cell.angle_beta   90.00
_cell.angle_gamma   90.00
#
_symmetry.space_group_name_H-M   'P 1'
#
loop_
_entity.id
_entity.type
_entity.pdbx_description
1 polymer ?
#
loop_
_entity_poly.entity_id
_entity_poly.type
_entity_poly.pdbx_seq_one_letter_code
_entity_poly.pdbx_strand_id
1 'polypeptide(L)'
;MEASQDQPMQEAPEEVSSTLPVSVDEQRALDLYDKLQELRLEIAIINAQKSLQGAVDEDVYTEEAAATARNELSDARARYLLRNQIVDSVLSTNPILKAVHNGTEASPVERDLLPYVQQRDEMAIAVANLATSRGRTREETTTIQTEELRASNQNVALAAQVLQLAAKLEQKRSAYLEDDDAQQAIREIGNGLKESRKRWRMIKGVTAGVVAGSGVDWARDEVLGELVLDPEDDM
;
A
#
# COMPACT_ATOMS: atom_id res chain seq x y z
N MET A 1 27.95 2.25 9.56
CA MET A 1 26.89 2.56 10.54
C MET A 1 26.73 4.07 10.55
N GLU A 2 25.99 4.60 9.58
CA GLU A 2 25.68 6.03 9.52
C GLU A 2 24.39 6.26 10.30
N ALA A 3 24.50 7.04 11.35
CA ALA A 3 23.38 7.38 12.22
C ALA A 3 22.46 8.37 11.50
N SER A 4 21.21 7.94 11.30
CA SER A 4 20.10 8.82 10.91
C SER A 4 19.97 9.95 11.93
N GLN A 5 20.30 11.17 11.51
CA GLN A 5 19.90 12.36 12.24
C GLN A 5 18.43 12.61 11.93
N ASP A 6 17.56 12.14 12.82
CA ASP A 6 16.17 12.59 12.88
C ASP A 6 16.17 14.10 13.12
N GLN A 7 15.88 14.86 12.07
CA GLN A 7 15.58 16.27 12.20
C GLN A 7 14.23 16.39 12.92
N PRO A 8 14.14 17.15 14.03
CA PRO A 8 12.86 17.40 14.67
C PRO A 8 11.99 18.16 13.67
N MET A 9 10.80 17.60 13.39
CA MET A 9 9.77 18.25 12.59
C MET A 9 9.58 19.68 13.11
N GLN A 10 9.87 20.67 12.26
CA GLN A 10 9.46 22.04 12.50
C GLN A 10 7.96 22.02 12.79
N GLU A 11 7.60 22.51 13.97
CA GLU A 11 6.22 22.75 14.36
C GLU A 11 5.50 23.46 13.22
N ALA A 12 4.39 22.87 12.79
CA ALA A 12 3.50 23.46 11.81
C ALA A 12 3.20 24.91 12.23
N PRO A 13 3.23 25.88 11.31
CA PRO A 13 2.80 27.23 11.64
C PRO A 13 1.40 27.12 12.26
N GLU A 14 1.25 27.72 13.44
CA GLU A 14 0.02 27.73 14.22
C GLU A 14 -1.19 27.85 13.30
N GLU A 15 -2.17 26.97 13.51
CA GLU A 15 -3.47 27.05 12.87
C GLU A 15 -3.99 28.47 13.06
N VAL A 16 -3.80 29.32 12.05
CA VAL A 16 -4.53 30.57 11.93
C VAL A 16 -5.95 30.08 11.72
N SER A 17 -6.69 29.99 12.82
CA SER A 17 -8.10 29.67 12.82
C SER A 17 -8.73 30.66 11.85
N SER A 18 -9.03 30.18 10.65
CA SER A 18 -9.68 30.94 9.59
C SER A 18 -11.16 31.10 9.92
N THR A 19 -11.46 31.35 11.19
CA THR A 19 -12.74 31.84 11.64
C THR A 19 -12.86 33.22 11.03
N LEU A 20 -13.86 33.39 10.17
CA LEU A 20 -14.39 34.70 9.83
C LEU A 20 -14.49 35.50 11.15
N PRO A 21 -14.05 36.77 11.19
CA PRO A 21 -14.16 37.58 12.39
C PRO A 21 -15.64 37.94 12.61
N VAL A 22 -16.41 36.96 13.09
CA VAL A 22 -17.83 37.10 13.42
C VAL A 22 -17.90 37.77 14.79
N SER A 23 -18.63 38.88 14.86
CA SER A 23 -18.86 39.59 16.12
C SER A 23 -19.63 38.69 17.09
N VAL A 24 -19.48 38.92 18.40
CA VAL A 24 -20.22 38.20 19.45
C VAL A 24 -21.74 38.29 19.23
N ASP A 25 -22.21 39.44 18.73
CA ASP A 25 -23.62 39.65 18.42
C ASP A 25 -24.09 38.85 17.19
N GLU A 26 -23.23 38.73 16.18
CA GLU A 26 -23.49 37.93 14.98
C GLU A 26 -23.51 36.43 15.31
N GLN A 27 -22.57 35.98 16.15
CA GLN A 27 -22.55 34.61 16.65
C GLN A 27 -23.84 34.28 17.42
N ARG A 28 -24.27 35.21 18.29
CA ARG A 28 -25.54 35.06 19.02
C ARG A 28 -26.74 35.04 18.08
N ALA A 29 -26.74 35.83 17.01
CA ALA A 29 -27.81 35.82 16.01
C ALA A 29 -27.89 34.48 15.26
N LEU A 30 -26.74 33.89 14.93
CA LEU A 30 -26.66 32.55 14.32
C LEU A 30 -27.16 31.47 15.28
N ASP A 31 -26.74 31.48 16.55
CA ASP A 31 -27.22 30.52 17.56
C ASP A 31 -28.75 30.61 17.76
N LEU A 32 -29.32 31.82 17.66
CA LEU A 32 -30.76 32.03 17.73
C LEU A 32 -31.48 31.54 16.46
N TYR A 33 -30.86 31.69 15.29
CA TYR A 33 -31.37 31.15 14.04
C TYR A 33 -31.44 29.62 14.07
N ASP A 34 -30.39 28.97 14.57
CA ASP A 34 -30.34 27.51 14.70
C ASP A 34 -31.43 26.99 15.64
N LYS A 35 -31.59 27.61 16.81
CA LYS A 35 -32.68 27.31 17.75
C LYS A 35 -34.06 27.52 17.12
N LEU A 36 -34.22 28.55 16.29
CA LEU A 36 -35.48 28.83 15.62
C LEU A 36 -35.79 27.78 14.53
N GLN A 37 -34.78 27.26 13.84
CA GLN A 37 -34.95 26.15 12.89
C GLN A 37 -35.33 24.85 13.60
N GLU A 38 -34.70 24.56 14.74
CA GLU A 38 -35.03 23.41 15.59
C GLU A 38 -36.50 23.46 16.06
N LEU A 39 -36.93 24.60 16.62
CA LEU A 39 -38.30 24.80 17.06
C LEU A 39 -39.31 24.69 15.90
N ARG A 40 -38.97 25.19 14.70
CA ARG A 40 -39.82 25.04 13.52
C ARG A 40 -39.99 23.58 13.11
N LEU A 41 -38.94 22.77 13.23
CA LEU A 41 -39.01 21.34 12.97
C LEU A 41 -39.87 20.62 14.03
N GLU A 42 -39.68 20.95 15.30
CA GLU A 42 -40.48 20.39 16.40
C GLU A 42 -41.97 20.71 16.21
N ILE A 43 -42.32 21.95 15.90
CA ILE A 43 -43.69 22.37 15.60
C ILE A 43 -44.25 21.61 14.40
N ALA A 44 -43.47 21.43 13.34
CA ALA A 44 -43.91 20.67 12.16
C ALA A 44 -44.20 19.20 12.50
N ILE A 45 -43.38 18.57 13.34
CA ILE A 45 -43.59 17.20 13.81
C ILE A 45 -44.84 17.10 14.68
N ILE A 46 -45.01 18.01 15.66
CA ILE A 46 -46.17 18.04 16.54
C ILE A 46 -47.45 18.24 15.72
N ASN A 47 -47.44 19.13 14.73
CA ASN A 47 -48.60 19.36 13.86
C ASN A 47 -48.91 18.14 12.98
N ALA A 48 -47.89 17.47 12.44
CA ALA A 48 -48.08 16.22 11.70
C ALA A 48 -48.66 15.10 12.59
N GLN A 49 -48.19 14.99 13.83
CA GLN A 49 -48.72 14.02 14.80
C GLN A 49 -50.17 14.34 15.20
N LYS A 50 -50.50 15.61 15.43
CA LYS A 50 -51.88 16.05 15.71
C LYS A 50 -52.80 15.81 14.51
N SER A 51 -52.33 16.07 13.30
CA SER A 51 -53.08 15.75 12.07
C SER A 51 -53.33 14.26 11.93
N LEU A 52 -52.36 13.43 12.32
CA LEU A 52 -52.52 11.97 12.33
C LEU A 52 -53.52 11.53 13.40
N GLN A 53 -53.42 12.06 14.63
CA GLN A 53 -54.36 11.76 15.72
C GLN A 53 -55.79 12.24 15.44
N GLY A 54 -55.97 13.40 14.82
CA GLY A 54 -57.30 13.87 14.41
C GLY A 54 -57.93 12.99 13.32
N ALA A 55 -57.11 12.36 12.47
CA ALA A 55 -57.57 11.38 11.49
C ALA A 55 -57.81 9.97 12.07
N VAL A 56 -57.42 9.71 13.33
CA VAL A 56 -57.73 8.46 14.05
C VAL A 56 -59.16 8.48 14.62
N ASP A 57 -59.69 9.67 14.94
CA ASP A 57 -61.04 9.81 15.52
C ASP A 57 -62.17 9.79 14.46
N GLU A 58 -61.85 9.95 13.17
CA GLU A 58 -62.77 9.72 12.04
C GLU A 58 -62.50 8.34 11.39
N ASP A 59 -63.23 7.32 11.83
CA ASP A 59 -63.22 5.94 11.33
C ASP A 59 -63.15 5.83 9.80
N VAL A 60 -62.01 5.39 9.24
CA VAL A 60 -61.84 4.20 8.36
C VAL A 60 -60.32 3.92 8.23
N TYR A 61 -59.78 3.03 9.05
CA TYR A 61 -58.43 2.46 8.85
C TYR A 61 -58.45 1.46 7.68
N THR A 62 -58.52 1.94 6.44
CA THR A 62 -58.18 1.14 5.27
C THR A 62 -56.67 1.20 5.03
N GLU A 63 -56.08 0.09 4.60
CA GLU A 63 -54.66 0.04 4.20
C GLU A 63 -54.33 1.09 3.13
N GLU A 64 -55.32 1.44 2.32
CA GLU A 64 -55.26 2.49 1.31
C GLU A 64 -55.16 3.91 1.90
N ALA A 65 -55.95 4.23 2.95
CA ALA A 65 -55.86 5.51 3.66
C ALA A 65 -54.53 5.67 4.43
N ALA A 66 -53.99 4.57 4.96
CA ALA A 66 -52.66 4.58 5.56
C ALA A 66 -51.55 4.75 4.50
N ALA A 67 -51.72 4.20 3.30
CA ALA A 67 -50.78 4.38 2.20
C ALA A 67 -50.80 5.80 1.65
N THR A 68 -51.96 6.44 1.50
CA THR A 68 -52.06 7.84 1.07
C THR A 68 -51.46 8.78 2.10
N ALA A 69 -51.75 8.60 3.40
CA ALA A 69 -51.15 9.41 4.47
C ALA A 69 -49.62 9.29 4.52
N ARG A 70 -49.06 8.09 4.29
CA ARG A 70 -47.60 7.88 4.20
C ARG A 70 -47.00 8.61 3.00
N ASN A 71 -47.65 8.52 1.84
CA ASN A 71 -47.20 9.20 0.63
C ASN A 71 -47.25 10.73 0.81
N GLU A 72 -48.33 11.27 1.37
CA GLU A 72 -48.47 12.69 1.69
C GLU A 72 -47.42 13.18 2.68
N LEU A 73 -47.14 12.39 3.73
CA LEU A 73 -46.06 12.71 4.68
C LEU A 73 -44.69 12.71 4.00
N SER A 74 -44.42 11.73 3.12
CA SER A 74 -43.17 11.67 2.38
C SER A 74 -43.01 12.84 1.41
N ASP A 75 -44.08 13.24 0.73
CA ASP A 75 -44.09 14.38 -0.20
C ASP A 75 -43.93 15.70 0.57
N ALA A 76 -44.62 15.87 1.69
CA ALA A 76 -44.44 17.02 2.58
C ALA A 76 -43.00 17.13 3.09
N ARG A 77 -42.37 16.00 3.47
CA ARG A 77 -40.96 15.95 3.89
C ARG A 77 -40.02 16.32 2.74
N ALA A 78 -40.24 15.76 1.55
CA ALA A 78 -39.44 16.07 0.37
C ALA A 78 -39.54 17.57 0.00
N ARG A 79 -40.74 18.14 0.03
CA ARG A 79 -40.98 19.58 -0.21
C ARG A 79 -40.30 20.46 0.83
N TYR A 80 -40.35 20.09 2.11
CA TYR A 80 -39.65 20.82 3.17
C TYR A 80 -38.13 20.81 2.98
N LEU A 81 -37.55 19.63 2.71
CA LEU A 81 -36.12 19.50 2.46
C LEU A 81 -35.68 20.29 1.23
N LEU A 82 -36.44 20.20 0.13
CA LEU A 82 -36.16 20.95 -1.09
C LEU A 82 -36.24 22.46 -0.85
N ARG A 83 -37.26 22.93 -0.11
CA ARG A 83 -37.38 24.36 0.23
C ARG A 83 -36.19 24.84 1.03
N ASN A 84 -35.79 24.11 2.07
CA ASN A 84 -34.63 24.48 2.88
C ASN A 84 -33.35 24.46 2.04
N GLN A 85 -33.14 23.43 1.21
CA GLN A 85 -31.99 23.35 0.31
C GLN A 85 -31.93 24.52 -0.68
N ILE A 86 -33.08 24.93 -1.24
CA ILE A 86 -33.15 26.09 -2.14
C ILE A 86 -32.80 27.37 -1.37
N VAL A 87 -33.35 27.56 -0.17
CA VAL A 87 -33.06 28.73 0.67
C VAL A 87 -31.57 28.77 1.01
N ASP A 88 -30.98 27.66 1.44
CA ASP A 88 -29.56 27.56 1.77
C ASP A 88 -28.68 27.84 0.56
N SER A 89 -29.04 27.28 -0.60
CA SER A 89 -28.33 27.52 -1.86
C SER A 89 -28.39 28.98 -2.27
N VAL A 90 -29.55 29.64 -2.16
CA VAL A 90 -29.70 31.07 -2.50
C VAL A 90 -28.91 31.94 -1.52
N LEU A 91 -28.99 31.64 -0.21
CA LEU A 91 -28.27 32.37 0.84
C LEU A 91 -26.76 32.21 0.73
N SER A 92 -26.24 31.07 0.28
CA SER A 92 -24.80 30.89 0.09
C SER A 92 -24.31 31.43 -1.26
N THR A 93 -25.04 31.19 -2.35
CA THR A 93 -24.55 31.42 -3.71
C THR A 93 -24.70 32.88 -4.14
N ASN A 94 -25.80 33.55 -3.77
CA ASN A 94 -26.04 34.93 -4.21
C ASN A 94 -25.00 35.94 -3.67
N PRO A 95 -24.61 35.89 -2.38
CA PRO A 95 -23.50 36.70 -1.88
C PRO A 95 -22.18 36.42 -2.59
N ILE A 96 -21.85 35.16 -2.88
CA ILE A 96 -20.62 34.78 -3.58
C ILE A 96 -20.62 35.35 -5.00
N LEU A 97 -21.72 35.21 -5.75
CA LEU A 97 -21.84 35.75 -7.10
C LEU A 97 -21.69 37.28 -7.10
N LYS A 98 -22.33 37.96 -6.14
CA LYS A 98 -22.21 39.41 -6.00
C LYS A 98 -20.80 39.86 -5.60
N ALA A 99 -20.12 39.11 -4.74
CA ALA A 99 -18.74 39.34 -4.33
C ALA A 99 -17.79 39.25 -5.52
N VAL A 100 -17.92 38.20 -6.34
CA VAL A 100 -17.07 37.97 -7.51
C VAL A 100 -17.33 38.98 -8.63
N HIS A 101 -18.60 39.30 -8.89
CA HIS A 101 -18.96 40.16 -10.01
C HIS A 101 -18.96 41.66 -9.70
N ASN A 102 -18.61 42.07 -8.47
CA ASN A 102 -18.65 43.47 -8.03
C ASN A 102 -19.95 44.18 -8.45
N GLY A 103 -21.08 43.50 -8.29
CA GLY A 103 -22.37 44.01 -8.72
C GLY A 103 -22.63 45.42 -8.16
N THR A 104 -23.27 46.27 -8.96
CA THR A 104 -23.71 47.60 -8.51
C THR A 104 -24.67 47.51 -7.31
N GLU A 105 -25.36 46.38 -7.15
CA GLU A 105 -26.23 46.03 -6.01
C GLU A 105 -25.56 45.14 -4.94
N ALA A 106 -24.23 45.01 -4.95
CA ALA A 106 -23.52 44.29 -3.90
C ALA A 106 -23.41 45.17 -2.66
N SER A 107 -23.86 44.67 -1.51
CA SER A 107 -23.66 45.30 -0.22
C SER A 107 -22.16 45.35 0.14
N PRO A 108 -21.72 46.27 1.01
CA PRO A 108 -20.32 46.32 1.44
C PRO A 108 -19.83 44.98 2.02
N VAL A 109 -20.66 44.32 2.82
CA VAL A 109 -20.35 43.01 3.42
C VAL A 109 -20.16 41.93 2.36
N GLU A 110 -20.97 41.94 1.29
CA GLU A 110 -20.81 41.00 0.17
C GLU A 110 -19.49 41.24 -0.60
N ARG A 111 -19.02 42.49 -0.71
CA ARG A 111 -17.73 42.79 -1.37
C ARG A 111 -16.54 42.31 -0.54
N ASP A 112 -16.65 42.40 0.78
CA ASP A 112 -15.61 41.96 1.71
C ASP A 112 -15.42 40.43 1.73
N LEU A 113 -16.35 39.66 1.14
CA LEU A 113 -16.22 38.21 0.98
C LEU A 113 -15.21 37.79 -0.09
N LEU A 114 -14.87 38.67 -1.04
CA LEU A 114 -13.99 38.34 -2.17
C LEU A 114 -12.64 37.69 -1.78
N PRO A 115 -11.84 38.21 -0.84
CA PRO A 115 -10.57 37.58 -0.46
C PRO A 115 -10.76 36.17 0.12
N TYR A 116 -11.83 35.93 0.87
CA TYR A 116 -12.12 34.61 1.43
C TYR A 116 -12.57 33.62 0.34
N VAL A 117 -13.32 34.08 -0.66
CA VAL A 117 -13.68 33.27 -1.83
C VAL A 117 -12.43 32.89 -2.63
N GLN A 118 -11.51 33.84 -2.84
CA GLN A 118 -10.24 33.58 -3.53
C GLN A 118 -9.39 32.55 -2.76
N GLN A 119 -9.23 32.73 -1.45
CA GLN A 119 -8.50 31.78 -0.60
C GLN A 119 -9.13 30.38 -0.65
N ARG A 120 -10.47 30.30 -0.58
CA ARG A 120 -11.20 29.03 -0.72
C ARG A 120 -10.91 28.38 -2.07
N ASP A 121 -10.97 29.13 -3.16
CA ASP A 121 -10.77 28.59 -4.51
C ASP A 121 -9.32 28.11 -4.72
N GLU A 122 -8.34 28.84 -4.19
CA GLU A 122 -6.93 28.41 -4.16
C GLU A 122 -6.75 27.10 -3.38
N MET A 123 -7.36 27.00 -2.19
CA MET A 123 -7.33 25.77 -1.39
C MET A 123 -8.05 24.63 -2.10
N ALA A 124 -9.18 24.89 -2.76
CA ALA A 124 -9.92 23.88 -3.51
C ALA A 124 -9.10 23.33 -4.67
N ILE A 125 -8.38 24.20 -5.40
CA ILE A 125 -7.44 23.79 -6.45
C ILE A 125 -6.29 22.96 -5.85
N ALA A 126 -5.71 23.40 -4.73
CA ALA A 126 -4.64 22.65 -4.06
C ALA A 126 -5.09 21.26 -3.61
N VAL A 127 -6.30 21.14 -3.03
CA VAL A 127 -6.91 19.87 -2.62
C VAL A 127 -7.20 18.98 -3.83
N ALA A 128 -7.73 19.54 -4.92
CA ALA A 128 -7.98 18.78 -6.15
C ALA A 128 -6.69 18.24 -6.78
N ASN A 129 -5.62 19.04 -6.79
CA ASN A 129 -4.30 18.62 -7.26
C ASN A 129 -3.72 17.52 -6.38
N LEU A 130 -3.81 17.66 -5.05
CA LEU A 130 -3.38 16.65 -4.10
C LEU A 130 -4.17 15.34 -4.26
N ALA A 131 -5.50 15.43 -4.43
CA ALA A 131 -6.34 14.26 -4.66
C ALA A 131 -5.95 13.53 -5.96
N THR A 132 -5.66 14.28 -7.02
CA THR A 132 -5.21 13.73 -8.31
C THR A 132 -3.85 13.05 -8.17
N SER A 133 -2.89 13.69 -7.49
CA SER A 133 -1.56 13.12 -7.22
C SER A 133 -1.63 11.85 -6.35
N ARG A 134 -2.49 11.85 -5.32
CA ARG A 134 -2.76 10.67 -4.49
C ARG A 134 -3.39 9.54 -5.31
N GLY A 135 -4.34 9.87 -6.18
CA GLY A 135 -4.97 8.92 -7.10
C GLY A 135 -3.93 8.24 -7.99
N ARG A 136 -3.04 9.03 -8.59
CA ARG A 136 -1.94 8.53 -9.42
C ARG A 136 -0.97 7.62 -8.65
N THR A 137 -0.54 8.04 -7.46
CA THR A 137 0.38 7.25 -6.62
C THR A 137 -0.26 5.92 -6.23
N ARG A 138 -1.57 5.92 -5.93
CA ARG A 138 -2.33 4.71 -5.64
C ARG A 138 -2.40 3.80 -6.86
N GLU A 139 -2.67 4.35 -8.04
CA GLU A 139 -2.67 3.58 -9.29
C GLU A 139 -1.31 2.93 -9.55
N GLU A 140 -0.22 3.70 -9.47
CA GLU A 140 1.16 3.20 -9.62
C GLU A 140 1.49 2.10 -8.58
N THR A 141 1.03 2.26 -7.33
CA THR A 141 1.21 1.23 -6.31
C THR A 141 0.42 -0.03 -6.64
N THR A 142 -0.83 0.12 -7.12
CA THR A 142 -1.64 -1.04 -7.52
C THR A 142 -1.04 -1.77 -8.70
N THR A 143 -0.48 -1.07 -9.70
CA THR A 143 0.18 -1.72 -10.84
C THR A 143 1.40 -2.51 -10.37
N ILE A 144 2.25 -1.91 -9.52
CA ILE A 144 3.43 -2.59 -8.96
C ILE A 144 3.02 -3.83 -8.15
N GLN A 145 1.98 -3.74 -7.32
CA GLN A 145 1.48 -4.89 -6.55
C GLN A 145 0.96 -6.00 -7.46
N THR A 146 0.29 -5.67 -8.57
CA THR A 146 -0.16 -6.70 -9.52
C THR A 146 1.00 -7.36 -10.24
N GLU A 147 2.05 -6.61 -10.57
CA GLU A 147 3.27 -7.14 -11.18
C GLU A 147 4.05 -8.02 -10.19
N GLU A 148 4.14 -7.61 -8.93
CA GLU A 148 4.76 -8.38 -7.85
C GLU A 148 4.04 -9.71 -7.62
N LEU A 149 2.71 -9.70 -7.54
CA LEU A 149 1.92 -10.93 -7.43
C LEU A 149 2.15 -11.85 -8.62
N ARG A 150 2.22 -11.29 -9.83
CA ARG A 150 2.51 -12.07 -11.04
C ARG A 150 3.91 -12.69 -10.99
N ALA A 151 4.93 -11.92 -10.62
CA ALA A 151 6.31 -12.39 -10.51
C ALA A 151 6.45 -13.43 -9.39
N SER A 152 5.81 -13.23 -8.24
CA SER A 152 5.78 -14.18 -7.13
C SER A 152 5.17 -15.51 -7.56
N ASN A 153 4.02 -15.49 -8.24
CA ASN A 153 3.40 -16.70 -8.77
C ASN A 153 4.31 -17.43 -9.79
N GLN A 154 5.01 -16.69 -10.65
CA GLN A 154 5.98 -17.28 -11.58
C GLN A 154 7.18 -17.89 -10.85
N ASN A 155 7.72 -17.22 -9.84
CA ASN A 155 8.81 -17.72 -9.02
C ASN A 155 8.42 -19.01 -8.29
N VAL A 156 7.22 -19.07 -7.72
CA VAL A 156 6.67 -20.30 -7.09
C VAL A 156 6.56 -21.43 -8.12
N ALA A 157 6.03 -21.15 -9.31
CA ALA A 157 5.89 -22.15 -10.37
C ALA A 157 7.25 -22.67 -10.87
N LEU A 158 8.23 -21.80 -11.04
CA LEU A 158 9.60 -22.17 -11.43
C LEU A 158 10.31 -22.95 -10.34
N ALA A 159 10.19 -22.54 -9.07
CA ALA A 159 10.74 -23.28 -7.93
C ALA A 159 10.16 -24.70 -7.86
N ALA A 160 8.85 -24.85 -8.08
CA ALA A 160 8.21 -26.17 -8.16
C ALA A 160 8.78 -27.03 -9.31
N GLN A 161 9.04 -26.44 -10.49
CA GLN A 161 9.67 -27.15 -11.60
C GLN A 161 11.11 -27.57 -11.29
N VAL A 162 11.90 -26.69 -10.67
CA VAL A 162 13.27 -27.00 -10.25
C VAL A 162 13.28 -28.15 -9.25
N LEU A 163 12.38 -28.15 -8.25
CA LEU A 163 12.24 -29.25 -7.30
C LEU A 163 11.86 -30.57 -7.99
N GLN A 164 10.94 -30.53 -8.96
CA GLN A 164 10.58 -31.73 -9.74
C GLN A 164 11.75 -32.25 -10.59
N LEU A 165 12.53 -31.36 -11.20
CA LEU A 165 13.72 -31.72 -11.98
C LEU A 165 14.83 -32.28 -11.09
N ALA A 166 15.06 -31.67 -9.92
CA ALA A 166 15.99 -32.17 -8.91
C ALA A 166 15.60 -33.58 -8.44
N ALA A 167 14.31 -33.80 -8.14
CA ALA A 167 13.81 -35.13 -7.76
C ALA A 167 13.99 -36.16 -8.88
N LYS A 168 13.74 -35.79 -10.15
CA LYS A 168 13.99 -36.66 -11.30
C LYS A 168 15.48 -36.97 -11.48
N LEU A 169 16.37 -36.01 -11.25
CA LEU A 169 17.82 -36.22 -11.31
C LEU A 169 18.30 -37.13 -10.18
N GLU A 170 17.79 -36.93 -8.97
CA GLU A 170 18.08 -37.79 -7.82
C GLU A 170 17.61 -39.22 -8.07
N GLN A 171 16.40 -39.41 -8.60
CA GLN A 171 15.87 -40.73 -8.98
C GLN A 171 16.70 -41.41 -10.07
N LYS A 172 17.17 -40.65 -11.09
CA LYS A 172 18.08 -41.20 -12.10
C LYS A 172 19.44 -41.56 -11.53
N ARG A 173 19.97 -40.75 -10.62
CA ARG A 173 21.25 -41.00 -9.94
C ARG A 173 21.15 -42.23 -9.03
N SER A 174 20.06 -42.39 -8.29
CA SER A 174 19.83 -43.57 -7.45
C SER A 174 19.66 -44.82 -8.32
N ALA A 175 18.91 -44.74 -9.43
CA ALA A 175 18.77 -45.86 -10.37
C ALA A 175 20.12 -46.26 -11.01
N TYR A 176 20.99 -45.29 -11.34
CA TYR A 176 22.34 -45.59 -11.85
C TYR A 176 23.26 -46.19 -10.77
N LEU A 177 23.06 -45.84 -9.51
CA LEU A 177 23.79 -46.43 -8.38
C LEU A 177 23.25 -47.81 -8.00
N GLU A 178 22.00 -48.14 -8.31
CA GLU A 178 21.40 -49.46 -8.08
C GLU A 178 21.72 -50.50 -9.17
N ASP A 179 22.26 -50.05 -10.31
CA ASP A 179 22.71 -50.93 -11.39
C ASP A 179 24.00 -51.67 -10.98
N ASP A 180 23.91 -52.98 -10.77
CA ASP A 180 24.98 -53.81 -10.19
C ASP A 180 26.24 -53.83 -11.09
N ASP A 181 26.03 -53.77 -12.41
CA ASP A 181 27.11 -53.65 -13.41
C ASP A 181 27.86 -52.32 -13.27
N ALA A 182 27.13 -51.21 -13.04
CA ALA A 182 27.72 -49.90 -12.82
C ALA A 182 28.47 -49.85 -11.47
N GLN A 183 27.94 -50.48 -10.41
CA GLN A 183 28.64 -50.61 -9.13
C GLN A 183 29.93 -51.43 -9.27
N GLN A 184 29.91 -52.51 -10.05
CA GLN A 184 31.09 -53.34 -10.26
C GLN A 184 32.17 -52.58 -11.05
N ALA A 185 31.80 -51.87 -12.11
CA ALA A 185 32.74 -51.04 -12.88
C ALA A 185 33.36 -49.91 -12.04
N ILE A 186 32.58 -49.24 -11.18
CA ILE A 186 33.10 -48.20 -10.27
C ILE A 186 34.10 -48.80 -9.25
N ARG A 187 33.81 -49.99 -8.71
CA ARG A 187 34.71 -50.70 -7.80
C ARG A 187 36.01 -51.10 -8.49
N GLU A 188 35.94 -51.59 -9.72
CA GLU A 188 37.12 -51.97 -10.53
C GLU A 188 38.00 -50.77 -10.87
N ILE A 189 37.41 -49.66 -11.32
CA ILE A 189 38.14 -48.40 -11.60
C ILE A 189 38.77 -47.86 -10.31
N GLY A 190 38.02 -47.87 -9.19
CA GLY A 190 38.52 -47.42 -7.89
C GLY A 190 39.70 -48.28 -7.39
N ASN A 191 39.66 -49.58 -7.61
CA ASN A 191 40.77 -50.48 -7.30
C ASN A 191 41.97 -50.24 -8.21
N GLY A 192 41.75 -50.02 -9.51
CA GLY A 192 42.80 -49.66 -10.46
C GLY A 192 43.50 -48.34 -10.13
N LEU A 193 42.75 -47.33 -9.67
CA LEU A 193 43.30 -46.04 -9.20
C LEU A 193 44.09 -46.18 -7.90
N LYS A 194 43.63 -47.01 -6.95
CA LYS A 194 44.40 -47.31 -5.73
C LYS A 194 45.70 -48.02 -6.05
N GLU A 195 45.69 -48.93 -7.01
CA GLU A 195 46.88 -49.65 -7.44
C GLU A 195 47.85 -48.74 -8.21
N SER A 196 47.34 -47.89 -9.10
CA SER A 196 48.17 -46.90 -9.80
C SER A 196 48.77 -45.87 -8.85
N ARG A 197 48.01 -45.38 -7.86
CA ARG A 197 48.51 -44.47 -6.81
C ARG A 197 49.59 -45.14 -5.95
N LYS A 198 49.42 -46.41 -5.59
CA LYS A 198 50.45 -47.20 -4.88
C LYS A 198 51.72 -47.35 -5.72
N ARG A 199 51.59 -47.68 -7.01
CA ARG A 199 52.73 -47.78 -7.93
C ARG A 199 53.44 -46.44 -8.12
N TRP A 200 52.68 -45.36 -8.28
CA TRP A 200 53.25 -44.02 -8.42
C TRP A 200 53.96 -43.57 -7.14
N ARG A 201 53.41 -43.86 -5.96
CA ARG A 201 54.09 -43.61 -4.67
C ARG A 201 55.40 -44.40 -4.54
N MET A 202 55.40 -45.67 -4.97
CA MET A 202 56.62 -46.49 -4.99
C MET A 202 57.66 -45.92 -5.96
N ILE A 203 57.26 -45.55 -7.17
CA ILE A 203 58.17 -44.95 -8.16
C ILE A 203 58.72 -43.62 -7.65
N LYS A 204 57.86 -42.74 -7.09
CA LYS A 204 58.25 -41.46 -6.48
C LYS A 204 59.28 -41.68 -5.36
N GLY A 205 59.04 -42.64 -4.47
CA GLY A 205 59.96 -42.98 -3.38
C GLY A 205 61.31 -43.52 -3.87
N VAL A 206 61.31 -44.36 -4.90
CA VAL A 206 62.55 -44.87 -5.51
C VAL A 206 63.32 -43.73 -6.21
N THR A 207 62.65 -42.86 -6.96
CA THR A 207 63.30 -41.71 -7.62
C THR A 207 63.85 -40.72 -6.60
N ALA A 208 63.13 -40.43 -5.52
CA ALA A 208 63.60 -39.57 -4.45
C ALA A 208 64.84 -40.18 -3.76
N GLY A 209 64.83 -41.49 -3.49
CA GLY A 209 65.99 -42.19 -2.91
C GLY A 209 67.22 -42.19 -3.83
N VAL A 210 67.03 -42.35 -5.14
CA VAL A 210 68.12 -42.27 -6.12
C VAL A 210 68.70 -40.86 -6.18
N VAL A 211 67.85 -39.82 -6.24
CA VAL A 211 68.31 -38.43 -6.28
C VAL A 211 69.07 -38.07 -5.00
N ALA A 212 68.54 -38.41 -3.82
CA ALA A 212 69.20 -38.17 -2.54
C ALA A 212 70.53 -38.94 -2.38
N GLY A 213 70.62 -40.16 -2.92
CA GLY A 213 71.83 -41.00 -2.88
C GLY A 213 72.88 -40.67 -3.94
N SER A 214 72.51 -39.96 -5.01
CA SER A 214 73.39 -39.68 -6.16
C SER A 214 74.43 -38.59 -5.93
N GLY A 215 74.35 -37.86 -4.80
CA GLY A 215 75.25 -36.75 -4.48
C GLY A 215 74.98 -35.46 -5.26
N VAL A 216 73.85 -35.38 -5.98
CA VAL A 216 73.32 -34.15 -6.58
C VAL A 216 72.83 -33.22 -5.46
N ASP A 217 73.17 -31.92 -5.52
CA ASP A 217 72.79 -30.92 -4.51
C ASP A 217 71.31 -30.51 -4.66
N TRP A 218 70.41 -31.46 -4.37
CA TRP A 218 68.96 -31.35 -4.54
C TRP A 218 68.30 -30.31 -3.63
N ALA A 219 69.00 -29.83 -2.59
CA ALA A 219 68.50 -28.81 -1.69
C ALA A 219 68.53 -27.39 -2.29
N ARG A 220 69.30 -27.17 -3.38
CA ARG A 220 69.37 -25.88 -4.08
C ARG A 220 68.42 -25.77 -5.26
N ASP A 221 67.90 -26.89 -5.75
CA ASP A 221 66.94 -26.95 -6.84
C ASP A 221 65.54 -27.13 -6.26
N GLU A 222 64.68 -26.14 -6.44
CA GLU A 222 63.31 -26.10 -5.92
C GLU A 222 62.48 -27.31 -6.39
N VAL A 223 62.71 -27.78 -7.62
CA VAL A 223 61.98 -28.91 -8.21
C VAL A 223 62.41 -30.24 -7.61
N LEU A 224 63.72 -30.41 -7.35
CA LEU A 224 64.26 -31.62 -6.72
C LEU A 224 63.99 -31.63 -5.21
N GLY A 225 63.99 -30.45 -4.58
CA GLY A 225 63.56 -30.24 -3.20
C GLY A 225 62.12 -30.69 -2.99
N GLU A 226 61.18 -30.26 -3.84
CA GLU A 226 59.77 -30.67 -3.77
C GLU A 226 59.59 -32.18 -3.99
N LEU A 227 60.36 -32.76 -4.93
CA LEU A 227 60.29 -34.20 -5.22
C LEU A 227 60.75 -35.08 -4.04
N VAL A 228 61.74 -34.62 -3.27
CA VAL A 228 62.38 -35.37 -2.17
C VAL A 228 61.74 -35.08 -0.81
N LEU A 229 61.36 -33.83 -0.53
CA LEU A 229 60.89 -33.40 0.79
C LEU A 229 59.41 -33.67 1.04
N ASP A 230 58.66 -34.07 0.01
CA ASP A 230 57.25 -34.48 0.07
C ASP A 230 56.46 -33.73 1.16
N PRO A 231 56.14 -32.43 0.99
CA PRO A 231 55.27 -31.76 1.95
C PRO A 231 53.95 -32.54 1.97
N GLU A 232 53.68 -33.18 3.12
CA GLU A 232 52.65 -34.21 3.26
C GLU A 232 51.27 -33.75 2.74
N ASP A 233 50.62 -34.70 2.05
CA ASP A 233 49.17 -34.93 1.96
C ASP A 233 48.27 -33.90 2.69
N ASP A 234 47.83 -32.85 1.99
CA ASP A 234 46.55 -32.19 2.26
C ASP A 234 45.48 -32.80 1.34
N MET A 235 44.89 -33.91 1.80
CA MET A 235 43.50 -34.41 1.62
C MET A 235 43.39 -35.94 1.63
#